data_AF-E3Q932-F1
#
_entry.id   AF-E3Q932-F1
#
_cell.length_a   1.000
_cell.length_b   1.000
_cell.length_c   1.000
_cell.angle_alpha   90.00
_cell.angle_beta   90.00
_cell.angle_gamma   90.00
#
_symmetry.space_group_name_H-M   'P 1'
#
loop_
_entity.id
_entity.type
_entity.pdbx_description
1 polymer ?
#
loop_
_entity_poly.entity_id
_entity_poly.type
_entity_poly.pdbx_seq_one_letter_code
_entity_poly.pdbx_strand_id
1 'polypeptide(L)'
;MEEAECLRLPGFSKVLSSSGDVYCANREENKLHSDFQADKICLRINDPDIAEKLIPKNHGFGSRQVPLESGYYEALNRSNVRLVDLTESPIEWITDKDIKKREEEFEFDIAFYATGFDAVTGSVKAVDFHRAGRTRLSDVWSEGIRTFFGMTVKGFPNMFMYHDNGTLQIFGNNPRIIEYAAK
;
A
#
# COMPACT_ATOMS: atom_id res chain seq x y z
N MET A 1 -3.77 -28.50 6.10
CA MET A 1 -4.26 -27.50 7.06
C MET A 1 -5.58 -27.01 6.55
N GLU A 2 -6.61 -27.08 7.38
CA GLU A 2 -7.94 -26.56 7.07
C GLU A 2 -7.84 -25.03 6.94
N GLU A 3 -8.44 -24.40 5.92
CA GLU A 3 -8.27 -22.96 5.63
C GLU A 3 -8.54 -22.05 6.84
N ALA A 4 -9.42 -22.48 7.76
CA ALA A 4 -9.75 -21.77 8.99
C ALA A 4 -8.58 -21.69 10.00
N GLU A 5 -7.62 -22.61 9.95
CA GLU A 5 -6.46 -22.62 10.84
C GLU A 5 -5.45 -21.53 10.48
N CYS A 6 -5.28 -21.25 9.18
CA CYS A 6 -4.34 -20.27 8.65
C CYS A 6 -4.68 -18.82 9.07
N LEU A 7 -5.97 -18.53 9.29
CA LEU A 7 -6.45 -17.22 9.73
C LEU A 7 -6.07 -16.88 11.17
N ARG A 8 -5.76 -17.90 11.99
CA ARG A 8 -5.30 -17.73 13.38
C ARG A 8 -3.81 -17.43 13.48
N LEU A 9 -3.05 -17.74 12.43
CA LEU A 9 -1.60 -17.51 12.41
C LEU A 9 -1.28 -16.00 12.22
N PRO A 10 -0.17 -15.53 12.79
CA PRO A 10 0.27 -14.14 12.66
C PRO A 10 0.90 -13.87 11.27
N GLY A 11 0.99 -12.59 10.92
CA GLY A 11 1.69 -12.15 9.71
C GLY A 11 0.94 -12.47 8.41
N PHE A 12 1.70 -12.73 7.35
CA PHE A 12 1.18 -12.91 5.99
C PHE A 12 0.49 -14.26 5.74
N SER A 13 0.36 -15.15 6.73
CA SER A 13 -0.40 -16.39 6.59
C SER A 13 -1.84 -16.13 6.12
N LYS A 14 -2.45 -15.04 6.58
CA LYS A 14 -3.81 -14.63 6.21
C LYS A 14 -3.98 -14.28 4.73
N VAL A 15 -2.87 -14.01 4.03
CA VAL A 15 -2.86 -13.69 2.61
C VAL A 15 -2.29 -14.87 1.80
N LEU A 16 -1.15 -15.43 2.25
CA LEU A 16 -0.41 -16.42 1.48
C LEU A 16 -0.93 -17.86 1.64
N SER A 17 -1.78 -18.11 2.63
CA SER A 17 -2.30 -19.46 2.92
C SER A 17 -3.74 -19.68 2.45
N SER A 18 -4.41 -18.64 1.94
CA SER A 18 -5.69 -18.78 1.25
C SER A 18 -5.47 -19.21 -0.21
N SER A 19 -6.48 -19.81 -0.85
CA SER A 19 -6.43 -20.11 -2.28
C SER A 19 -6.10 -18.86 -3.10
N GLY A 20 -5.25 -19.00 -4.12
CA GLY A 20 -4.93 -17.91 -5.04
C GLY A 20 -6.16 -17.37 -5.79
N ASP A 21 -7.21 -18.19 -5.94
CA ASP A 21 -8.46 -17.81 -6.60
C ASP A 21 -9.20 -16.69 -5.86
N VAL A 22 -9.08 -16.66 -4.53
CA VAL A 22 -9.64 -15.61 -3.65
C VAL A 22 -9.12 -14.23 -4.05
N TYR A 23 -7.90 -14.13 -4.60
CA TYR A 23 -7.29 -12.83 -4.95
C TYR A 23 -7.31 -12.54 -6.44
N CYS A 24 -7.21 -13.57 -7.28
CA CYS A 24 -6.93 -13.41 -8.71
C CYS A 24 -8.13 -13.66 -9.62
N ALA A 25 -9.11 -14.47 -9.21
CA ALA A 25 -10.09 -15.02 -10.15
C ALA A 25 -11.55 -14.86 -9.68
N ASN A 26 -11.84 -15.01 -8.39
CA ASN A 26 -13.21 -15.08 -7.90
C ASN A 26 -13.56 -13.91 -6.95
N ARG A 27 -14.40 -12.99 -7.44
CA ARG A 27 -14.86 -11.83 -6.67
C ARG A 27 -15.78 -12.19 -5.51
N GLU A 28 -16.59 -13.24 -5.64
CA GLU A 28 -17.51 -13.67 -4.59
C GLU A 28 -16.74 -14.27 -3.40
N GLU A 29 -15.73 -15.10 -3.67
CA GLU A 29 -14.82 -15.61 -2.63
C GLU A 29 -14.03 -14.48 -1.97
N ASN A 30 -13.54 -13.52 -2.76
CA ASN A 30 -12.87 -12.35 -2.21
C ASN A 30 -13.79 -11.54 -1.29
N LYS A 31 -15.06 -11.37 -1.69
CA LYS A 31 -16.05 -10.67 -0.89
C LYS A 31 -16.27 -11.37 0.44
N LEU A 32 -16.48 -12.69 0.43
CA LEU A 32 -16.65 -13.48 1.65
C LEU A 32 -15.44 -13.34 2.59
N HIS A 33 -14.23 -13.38 2.04
CA HIS A 33 -13.02 -13.17 2.83
C HIS A 33 -12.93 -11.75 3.38
N SER A 34 -13.31 -10.75 2.58
CA SER A 34 -13.32 -9.34 2.99
C SER A 34 -14.33 -9.09 4.11
N ASP A 35 -15.54 -9.63 3.99
CA ASP A 35 -16.60 -9.56 5.00
C ASP A 35 -16.12 -10.20 6.31
N PHE A 36 -15.46 -11.38 6.25
CA PHE A 36 -14.89 -12.01 7.43
C PHE A 36 -13.85 -11.13 8.14
N GLN A 37 -12.97 -10.46 7.39
CA GLN A 37 -11.98 -9.55 7.98
C GLN A 37 -12.66 -8.31 8.57
N ALA A 38 -13.67 -7.76 7.90
CA ALA A 38 -14.47 -6.64 8.39
C ALA A 38 -15.14 -6.97 9.72
N ASP A 39 -15.76 -8.16 9.84
CA ASP A 39 -16.36 -8.63 11.09
C ASP A 39 -15.33 -8.68 12.23
N LYS A 40 -14.10 -9.14 11.96
CA LYS A 40 -13.02 -9.17 12.96
C LYS A 40 -12.57 -7.79 13.39
N ILE A 41 -12.59 -6.81 12.49
CA ILE A 41 -12.28 -5.41 12.81
C ILE A 41 -13.38 -4.82 13.69
N CYS A 42 -14.65 -5.00 13.31
CA CYS A 42 -15.81 -4.51 14.07
C CYS A 42 -15.82 -5.01 15.52
N LEU A 43 -15.42 -6.26 15.76
CA LEU A 43 -15.34 -6.83 17.12
C LEU A 43 -14.28 -6.17 18.02
N ARG A 44 -13.31 -5.43 17.46
CA ARG A 44 -12.21 -4.81 18.21
C ARG A 44 -12.44 -3.33 18.50
N ILE A 45 -13.47 -2.73 17.92
CA ILE A 45 -13.77 -1.30 18.02
C ILE A 45 -15.11 -1.13 18.74
N ASN A 46 -15.12 -0.26 19.74
CA ASN A 46 -16.29 -0.06 20.59
C ASN A 46 -17.37 0.79 19.90
N ASP A 47 -16.95 1.74 19.05
CA ASP A 47 -17.84 2.64 18.33
C ASP A 47 -18.15 2.08 16.92
N PRO A 48 -19.42 1.73 16.62
CA PRO A 48 -19.80 1.16 15.33
C PRO A 48 -19.60 2.15 14.17
N ASP A 49 -19.71 3.46 14.39
CA ASP A 49 -19.53 4.46 13.34
C ASP A 49 -18.05 4.57 12.95
N ILE A 50 -17.14 4.43 13.91
CA ILE A 50 -15.70 4.36 13.65
C ILE A 50 -15.35 3.06 12.93
N ALA A 51 -15.93 1.93 13.35
CA ALA A 51 -15.68 0.64 12.72
C ALA A 51 -16.07 0.63 11.23
N GLU A 52 -17.26 1.15 10.91
CA GLU A 52 -17.77 1.23 9.53
C GLU A 52 -16.89 2.10 8.63
N LYS A 53 -16.28 3.16 9.16
CA LYS A 53 -15.36 4.05 8.42
C LYS A 53 -14.03 3.41 8.07
N LEU A 54 -13.60 2.40 8.84
CA LEU A 54 -12.32 1.72 8.61
C LEU A 54 -12.42 0.58 7.59
N ILE A 55 -13.62 0.08 7.34
CA ILE A 55 -13.84 -1.01 6.38
C ILE A 55 -13.71 -0.45 4.96
N PRO A 56 -12.77 -0.96 4.13
CA PRO A 56 -12.61 -0.50 2.76
C PRO A 56 -13.82 -0.85 1.88
N LYS A 57 -14.36 0.15 1.17
CA LYS A 57 -15.55 0.00 0.30
C LYS A 57 -15.23 -0.07 -1.19
N ASN A 58 -14.01 0.28 -1.57
CA ASN A 58 -13.60 0.43 -2.97
C ASN A 58 -12.68 -0.68 -3.48
N HIS A 59 -12.28 -1.62 -2.62
CA HIS A 59 -11.44 -2.75 -2.99
C HIS A 59 -11.64 -3.91 -2.02
N GLY A 60 -11.36 -5.13 -2.50
CA GLY A 60 -11.41 -6.33 -1.69
C GLY A 60 -10.10 -6.66 -0.98
N PHE A 61 -10.14 -7.55 0.00
CA PHE A 61 -8.98 -7.94 0.79
C PHE A 61 -7.88 -8.56 -0.10
N GLY A 62 -6.62 -8.20 0.16
CA GLY A 62 -5.46 -8.70 -0.58
C GLY A 62 -5.22 -8.08 -1.97
N SER A 63 -6.16 -7.26 -2.48
CA SER A 63 -5.96 -6.51 -3.74
C SER A 63 -4.89 -5.41 -3.64
N ARG A 64 -4.58 -5.01 -2.39
CA ARG A 64 -3.45 -4.16 -2.02
C ARG A 64 -2.64 -4.88 -0.95
N GLN A 65 -1.38 -4.48 -0.77
CA GLN A 65 -0.55 -5.06 0.29
C GLN A 65 -1.21 -4.81 1.65
N VAL A 66 -1.49 -5.89 2.38
CA VAL A 66 -2.18 -5.84 3.67
C VAL A 66 -1.19 -5.39 4.74
N PRO A 67 -1.44 -4.25 5.44
CA PRO A 67 -0.61 -3.83 6.55
C PRO A 67 -0.72 -4.84 7.70
N LEU A 68 0.42 -5.18 8.30
CA LEU A 68 0.44 -5.94 9.55
C LEU A 68 0.35 -4.93 10.69
N GLU A 69 -0.66 -5.08 11.54
CA GLU A 69 -0.88 -4.19 12.68
C GLU A 69 -0.71 -4.91 14.01
N SER A 70 -0.40 -4.12 15.04
CA SER A 70 -0.34 -4.57 16.42
C SER A 70 -0.96 -3.49 17.31
N GLY A 71 -2.25 -3.63 17.60
CA GLY A 71 -2.97 -2.70 18.46
C GLY A 71 -3.52 -1.46 17.76
N TYR A 72 -3.57 -1.45 16.42
CA TYR A 72 -4.04 -0.28 15.66
C TYR A 72 -5.51 0.01 15.92
N TYR A 73 -6.36 -1.02 15.86
CA TYR A 73 -7.80 -0.87 16.06
C TYR A 73 -8.14 -0.53 17.52
N GLU A 74 -7.44 -1.13 18.49
CA GLU A 74 -7.61 -0.83 19.91
C GLU A 74 -7.21 0.60 20.26
N ALA A 75 -6.24 1.18 19.55
CA ALA A 75 -5.84 2.57 19.76
C ALA A 75 -6.99 3.55 19.47
N LEU A 76 -7.90 3.21 18.54
CA LEU A 76 -9.05 4.04 18.19
C LEU A 76 -10.14 4.07 19.28
N ASN A 77 -10.11 3.13 20.24
CA ASN A 77 -11.02 3.13 21.38
C ASN A 77 -10.59 4.09 22.50
N ARG A 78 -9.42 4.71 22.40
CA ARG A 78 -8.90 5.61 23.43
C ARG A 78 -9.58 6.98 23.33
N SER A 79 -9.89 7.57 24.47
CA SER A 79 -10.53 8.91 24.55
C SER A 79 -9.69 10.04 23.96
N ASN A 80 -8.37 9.84 23.81
CA ASN A 80 -7.44 10.82 23.27
C ASN A 80 -7.13 10.62 21.77
N VAL A 81 -7.90 9.79 21.08
CA VAL A 81 -7.73 9.47 19.66
C VAL A 81 -9.02 9.79 18.93
N ARG A 82 -8.91 10.50 17.80
CA ARG A 82 -10.05 10.86 16.96
C ARG A 82 -9.76 10.48 15.52
N LEU A 83 -10.63 9.65 14.94
CA LEU A 83 -10.62 9.36 13.52
C LEU A 83 -11.33 10.49 12.76
N VAL A 84 -10.66 11.03 11.74
CA VAL A 84 -11.21 12.08 10.87
C VAL A 84 -11.25 11.55 9.44
N ASP A 85 -12.46 11.38 8.90
CA ASP A 85 -12.67 10.93 7.52
C ASP A 85 -12.53 12.11 6.54
N LEU A 86 -11.54 12.01 5.65
CA LEU A 86 -11.24 13.02 4.63
C LEU A 86 -12.09 12.86 3.36
N THR A 87 -12.77 11.73 3.17
CA THR A 87 -13.69 11.54 2.04
C THR A 87 -14.96 12.35 2.24
N GLU A 88 -15.45 12.42 3.48
CA GLU A 88 -16.62 13.21 3.85
C GLU A 88 -16.29 14.69 4.00
N SER A 89 -15.08 15.06 4.42
CA SER A 89 -14.65 16.45 4.37
C SER A 89 -13.16 16.57 4.08
N PRO A 90 -12.79 17.00 2.87
CA PRO A 90 -11.40 17.18 2.50
C PRO A 90 -10.70 18.26 3.33
N ILE A 91 -9.37 18.16 3.41
CA ILE A 91 -8.52 19.23 3.95
C ILE A 91 -8.56 20.41 2.96
N GLU A 92 -8.79 21.61 3.48
CA GLU A 92 -8.78 22.84 2.67
C GLU A 92 -7.38 23.45 2.63
N TRP A 93 -6.71 23.51 3.79
CA TRP A 93 -5.36 24.01 3.92
C TRP A 93 -4.71 23.54 5.23
N ILE A 94 -3.39 23.66 5.26
CA ILE A 94 -2.52 23.26 6.38
C ILE A 94 -1.56 24.42 6.63
N THR A 95 -1.42 24.87 7.87
CA THR A 95 -0.37 25.80 8.31
C THR A 95 0.68 25.09 9.16
N ASP A 96 1.58 25.86 9.76
CA ASP A 96 2.56 25.39 10.73
C ASP A 96 1.94 24.97 12.07
N LYS A 97 0.68 25.33 12.34
CA LYS A 97 0.04 25.12 13.65
C LYS A 97 -1.34 24.49 13.60
N ASP A 98 -1.99 24.49 12.44
CA ASP A 98 -3.36 24.00 12.30
C ASP A 98 -3.63 23.34 10.94
N ILE A 99 -4.66 22.51 10.92
CA ILE A 99 -5.25 21.92 9.72
C ILE A 99 -6.71 22.32 9.69
N LYS A 100 -7.18 22.88 8.57
CA LYS A 100 -8.59 23.22 8.39
C LYS A 100 -9.32 22.25 7.47
N LYS A 101 -10.54 21.89 7.89
CA LYS A 101 -11.49 21.01 7.19
C LYS A 101 -12.89 21.61 7.31
N ARG A 102 -13.45 22.17 6.23
CA ARG A 102 -14.76 22.85 6.24
C ARG A 102 -14.84 23.89 7.38
N GLU A 103 -15.77 23.70 8.30
CA GLU A 103 -16.03 24.57 9.44
C GLU A 103 -15.22 24.19 10.69
N GLU A 104 -14.37 23.16 10.61
CA GLU A 104 -13.56 22.66 11.72
C GLU A 104 -12.08 22.94 11.52
N GLU A 105 -11.41 23.33 12.59
CA GLU A 105 -9.99 23.66 12.64
C GLU A 105 -9.32 22.85 13.74
N PHE A 106 -8.19 22.24 13.42
CA PHE A 106 -7.45 21.34 14.30
C PHE A 106 -6.08 21.94 14.57
N GLU A 107 -5.87 22.47 15.77
CA GLU A 107 -4.55 22.89 16.23
C GLU A 107 -3.69 21.66 16.59
N PHE A 108 -2.40 21.73 16.28
CA PHE A 108 -1.43 20.69 16.62
C PHE A 108 -0.06 21.26 16.97
N ASP A 109 0.67 20.55 17.82
CA ASP A 109 2.08 20.84 18.08
C ASP A 109 3.02 20.15 17.07
N ILE A 110 2.62 18.96 16.60
CA ILE A 110 3.42 18.13 15.69
C ILE A 110 2.50 17.48 14.64
N ALA A 111 2.91 17.57 13.37
CA ALA A 111 2.25 16.88 12.26
C ALA A 111 3.12 15.73 11.72
N PHE A 112 2.51 14.56 11.51
CA PHE A 112 3.14 13.38 10.89
C PHE A 112 2.57 13.12 9.50
N TYR A 113 3.41 13.17 8.47
CA TYR A 113 3.02 12.86 7.09
C TYR A 113 3.22 11.37 6.78
N ALA A 114 2.20 10.56 7.06
CA ALA A 114 2.16 9.13 6.72
C ALA A 114 1.45 8.87 5.37
N THR A 115 1.77 9.65 4.33
CA THR A 115 1.05 9.71 3.04
C THR A 115 1.52 8.70 1.99
N GLY A 116 2.47 7.83 2.33
CA GLY A 116 3.02 6.81 1.42
C GLY A 116 4.16 7.31 0.55
N PHE A 117 4.40 6.63 -0.58
CA PHE A 117 5.56 6.85 -1.46
C PHE A 117 5.15 6.81 -2.95
N ASP A 118 5.89 7.51 -3.81
CA ASP A 118 5.89 7.23 -5.26
C ASP A 118 6.59 5.89 -5.49
N ALA A 119 5.81 4.82 -5.39
CA ALA A 119 6.27 3.47 -5.59
C ALA A 119 6.74 3.27 -7.04
N VAL A 120 7.81 2.48 -7.21
CA VAL A 120 8.39 2.10 -8.51
C VAL A 120 9.17 3.24 -9.19
N THR A 121 8.56 4.41 -9.40
CA THR A 121 9.19 5.47 -10.22
C THR A 121 9.94 6.54 -9.45
N GLY A 122 9.65 6.74 -8.16
CA GLY A 122 10.20 7.85 -7.38
C GLY A 122 11.73 7.89 -7.36
N SER A 123 12.38 6.74 -7.11
CA SER A 123 13.84 6.65 -7.06
C SER A 123 14.50 6.90 -8.41
N VAL A 124 13.91 6.39 -9.50
CA VAL A 124 14.48 6.55 -10.84
C VAL A 124 14.29 7.97 -11.37
N LYS A 125 13.16 8.61 -11.06
CA LYS A 125 12.94 10.03 -11.41
C LYS A 125 13.84 10.98 -10.63
N ALA A 126 14.35 10.57 -9.47
CA ALA A 126 15.25 11.39 -8.67
C ALA A 126 16.67 11.53 -9.28
N VAL A 127 17.01 10.70 -10.27
CA VAL A 127 18.30 10.72 -10.96
C VAL A 127 18.10 11.01 -12.44
N ASP A 128 18.87 11.95 -12.98
CA ASP A 128 18.78 12.34 -14.39
C ASP A 128 19.60 11.39 -15.29
N PHE A 129 19.05 10.20 -15.55
CA PHE A 129 19.68 9.17 -16.38
C PHE A 129 19.65 9.54 -17.87
N HIS A 130 20.83 9.56 -18.48
CA HIS A 130 21.00 9.83 -19.90
C HIS A 130 21.74 8.69 -20.61
N ARG A 131 21.26 8.31 -21.79
CA ARG A 131 22.04 7.50 -22.72
C ARG A 131 22.95 8.37 -23.61
N ALA A 132 23.86 7.72 -24.34
CA ALA A 132 24.63 8.36 -25.39
C ALA A 132 23.70 9.11 -26.36
N GLY A 133 24.01 10.38 -26.66
CA GLY A 133 23.13 11.26 -27.44
C GLY A 133 22.10 12.05 -26.62
N ARG A 134 22.21 12.09 -25.28
CA ARG A 134 21.43 12.94 -24.36
C ARG A 134 19.92 12.67 -24.29
N THR A 135 19.42 11.52 -24.75
CA THR A 135 18.03 11.11 -24.46
C THR A 135 17.90 10.75 -22.98
N ARG A 136 16.89 11.28 -22.29
CA ARG A 136 16.63 10.95 -20.88
C ARG A 136 15.80 9.69 -20.75
N LEU A 137 16.00 8.97 -19.64
CA LEU A 137 15.18 7.80 -19.32
C LEU A 137 13.71 8.20 -19.10
N SER A 138 13.47 9.36 -18.50
CA SER A 138 12.13 9.94 -18.31
C SER A 138 11.37 10.08 -19.63
N ASP A 139 12.06 10.48 -20.70
CA ASP A 139 11.46 10.67 -22.03
C ASP A 139 11.10 9.33 -22.65
N VAL A 140 11.93 8.31 -22.45
CA VAL A 140 11.67 6.94 -22.93
C VAL A 140 10.49 6.29 -22.19
N TRP A 141 10.23 6.69 -20.94
CA TRP A 141 9.15 6.17 -20.11
C TRP A 141 7.92 7.09 -20.04
N SER A 142 7.82 8.13 -20.88
CA SER A 142 6.69 9.06 -20.87
C SER A 142 5.34 8.38 -21.14
N GLU A 143 5.34 7.28 -21.89
CA GLU A 143 4.16 6.46 -22.20
C GLU A 143 4.04 5.21 -21.31
N GLY A 144 4.84 5.13 -20.25
CA GLY A 144 4.88 4.00 -19.34
C GLY A 144 6.23 3.27 -19.33
N ILE A 145 6.45 2.55 -18.23
CA ILE A 145 7.70 1.83 -17.96
C ILE A 145 7.80 0.62 -18.88
N ARG A 146 8.91 0.55 -19.63
CA ARG A 146 9.24 -0.60 -20.48
C ARG A 146 10.62 -1.11 -20.14
N THR A 147 10.66 -2.35 -19.65
CA THR A 147 11.89 -3.02 -19.23
C THR A 147 11.95 -4.41 -19.86
N PHE A 148 13.16 -4.95 -19.97
CA PHE A 148 13.38 -6.34 -20.29
C PHE A 148 13.63 -7.10 -18.99
N PHE A 149 12.71 -8.03 -18.66
CA PHE A 149 12.63 -8.78 -17.40
C PHE A 149 12.66 -7.92 -16.12
N GLY A 150 12.33 -6.62 -16.19
CA GLY A 150 12.47 -5.73 -15.04
C GLY A 150 13.89 -5.23 -14.78
N MET A 151 14.89 -5.73 -15.51
CA MET A 151 16.31 -5.54 -15.19
C MET A 151 17.00 -4.50 -16.07
N THR A 152 16.64 -4.42 -17.34
CA THR A 152 17.33 -3.55 -18.31
C THR A 152 16.34 -2.72 -19.12
N VAL A 153 16.82 -1.61 -19.68
CA VAL A 153 16.02 -0.70 -20.53
C VAL A 153 16.62 -0.65 -21.91
N LYS A 154 15.78 -0.79 -22.94
CA LYS A 154 16.22 -0.68 -24.33
C LYS A 154 16.86 0.70 -24.58
N GLY A 155 18.09 0.70 -25.06
CA GLY A 155 18.84 1.93 -25.38
C GLY A 155 19.67 2.50 -24.22
N PHE A 156 19.67 1.85 -23.05
CA PHE A 156 20.56 2.18 -21.92
C PHE A 156 21.51 0.99 -21.68
N PRO A 157 22.57 0.84 -22.49
CA PRO A 157 23.51 -0.27 -22.33
C PRO A 157 24.26 -0.15 -20.99
N ASN A 158 24.59 -1.29 -20.38
CA ASN A 158 25.27 -1.41 -19.08
C ASN A 158 24.54 -0.73 -17.90
N MET A 159 23.24 -0.43 -18.06
CA MET A 159 22.37 0.01 -16.95
C MET A 159 21.50 -1.16 -16.50
N PHE A 160 21.60 -1.49 -15.21
CA PHE A 160 20.84 -2.55 -14.56
C PHE A 160 20.01 -1.99 -13.41
N MET A 161 18.76 -2.44 -13.30
CA MET A 161 17.83 -2.06 -12.23
C MET A 161 17.41 -3.34 -11.51
N TYR A 162 17.79 -3.48 -10.24
CA TYR A 162 17.60 -4.73 -9.50
C TYR A 162 16.33 -4.78 -8.66
N HIS A 163 15.72 -3.63 -8.38
CA HIS A 163 14.68 -3.51 -7.36
C HIS A 163 13.49 -2.65 -7.80
N ASP A 164 13.73 -1.55 -8.52
CA ASP A 164 12.73 -0.49 -8.59
C ASP A 164 11.74 -0.57 -9.77
N ASN A 165 11.95 -1.42 -10.79
CA ASN A 165 11.10 -1.42 -12.00
C ASN A 165 10.79 -2.81 -12.58
N GLY A 166 10.87 -3.86 -11.75
CA GLY A 166 10.67 -5.25 -12.16
C GLY A 166 9.39 -5.88 -11.63
N THR A 167 8.82 -6.78 -12.43
CA THR A 167 7.53 -7.50 -12.23
C THR A 167 7.41 -8.30 -10.92
N LEU A 168 8.48 -8.50 -10.15
CA LEU A 168 8.49 -9.34 -8.95
C LEU A 168 8.41 -8.57 -7.63
N GLN A 169 8.68 -7.26 -7.63
CA GLN A 169 8.93 -6.49 -6.40
C GLN A 169 7.71 -6.38 -5.47
N ILE A 170 6.51 -6.13 -6.01
CA ILE A 170 5.34 -5.76 -5.19
C ILE A 170 4.77 -6.97 -4.41
N PHE A 171 5.04 -8.19 -4.87
CA PHE A 171 4.37 -9.40 -4.36
C PHE A 171 5.32 -10.43 -3.73
N GLY A 172 6.64 -10.21 -3.80
CA GLY A 172 7.62 -11.16 -3.27
C GLY A 172 8.41 -10.63 -2.08
N ASN A 173 9.24 -11.51 -1.51
CA ASN A 173 10.13 -11.16 -0.40
C ASN A 173 11.39 -10.46 -0.94
N ASN A 174 11.51 -9.15 -0.70
CA ASN A 174 12.57 -8.30 -1.28
C ASN A 174 14.00 -8.85 -1.12
N PRO A 175 14.48 -9.22 0.10
CA PRO A 175 15.76 -9.87 0.27
C PRO A 175 16.01 -11.05 -0.68
N ARG A 176 15.01 -11.93 -0.85
CA ARG A 176 15.13 -13.10 -1.73
C ARG A 176 15.19 -12.70 -3.20
N ILE A 177 14.35 -11.75 -3.62
CA ILE A 177 14.37 -11.24 -4.99
C ILE A 177 15.73 -10.64 -5.32
N ILE A 178 16.25 -9.80 -4.43
CA ILE A 178 17.56 -9.13 -4.60
C ILE A 178 18.68 -10.17 -4.70
N GLU A 179 18.68 -11.20 -3.84
CA GLU A 179 19.66 -12.28 -3.89
C GLU A 179 19.66 -13.04 -5.23
N TYR A 180 18.49 -13.27 -5.83
CA TYR A 180 18.40 -13.92 -7.14
C TYR A 180 18.78 -12.99 -8.28
N ALA A 181 18.41 -11.72 -8.19
CA ALA A 181 18.68 -10.74 -9.25
C ALA A 181 20.17 -10.35 -9.31
N ALA A 182 20.89 -10.41 -8.18
CA ALA A 182 22.30 -10.05 -8.09
C ALA A 182 23.28 -11.21 -8.42
N LYS A 183 22.79 -12.46 -8.47
CA LYS A 183 23.58 -13.64 -8.86
C LYS A 183 23.66 -13.79 -10.36
#